data_AF-A0A7G8VT93-F1
#
_entry.id   AF-A0A7G8VT93-F1
#
_cell.length_a   1.000
_cell.length_b   1.000
_cell.length_c   1.000
_cell.angle_alpha   90.00
_cell.angle_beta   90.00
_cell.angle_gamma   90.00
#
_symmetry.space_group_name_H-M   'P 1'
#
loop_
_entity.id
_entity.type
_entity.pdbx_description
1 polymer ?
#
loop_
_entity_poly.entity_id
_entity_poly.type
_entity_poly.pdbx_seq_one_letter_code
_entity_poly.pdbx_strand_id
1 'polypeptide(L)'
;MSGIGSLSTGLSSATSGISSLSTGLSTTDSNLASLSTSTSTGLSTATSGIGSLSTGLSTTNSNLDSLSTSTSTGLSTATSGIGSLSTGLSTTNTNLASLSTSTSTGLSTVASGVGSLSTGLSTTNLNVSSLSTSVNNIYNTGTKYFHANSTVADADASGQEAVAIGPQSVASGDNSFAAGNGAKATADGAVAIGFGAQATGANAIAIGTGALATGSQAIGVNSRAGGGGVALGDNADAGGTPLSQAQNVSKGTAIGFGAVVQQSGGVALGSGSVASRPAGVSGYVPGNATADQQAAIAATTSTQAAVSVGDANSNQFRQITGVAAGSADSDATNVAQLKAASNASKAGSIQYATNPDGSVNYNQVNLGNGVPGGTRISNVAPGIQPGDAVNVGQLNQVQSQVGEVARIAYSGSAMAFAMSGTYLPTLYPGEKTVGVGLGSYKGYSAVALTFKALSDDGKMSWGAGLSTTGKEWGINAGIGWKWK
;
A
#
# COMPACT_ATOMS: atom_id res chain seq x y z
N MET A 1 -44.70 56.35 -218.84
CA MET A 1 -45.19 55.13 -218.17
C MET A 1 -44.21 54.75 -217.05
N SER A 2 -44.53 54.99 -215.77
CA SER A 2 -43.84 54.39 -214.59
C SER A 2 -44.56 54.56 -213.24
N GLY A 3 -45.73 55.22 -213.19
CA GLY A 3 -46.62 55.16 -212.02
C GLY A 3 -47.18 53.75 -211.78
N ILE A 4 -47.81 53.54 -210.62
CA ILE A 4 -48.63 52.37 -210.22
C ILE A 4 -47.84 51.16 -209.66
N GLY A 5 -46.65 50.82 -210.17
CA GLY A 5 -45.88 49.67 -209.64
C GLY A 5 -45.34 49.83 -208.22
N SER A 6 -45.14 51.07 -207.75
CA SER A 6 -44.57 51.36 -206.43
C SER A 6 -45.58 51.35 -205.26
N LEU A 7 -46.89 51.37 -205.52
CA LEU A 7 -47.91 51.49 -204.46
C LEU A 7 -48.40 50.12 -203.96
N SER A 8 -48.43 49.11 -204.83
CA SER A 8 -48.87 47.75 -204.47
C SER A 8 -47.88 47.06 -203.53
N THR A 9 -46.59 47.29 -203.72
CA THR A 9 -45.54 46.75 -202.85
C THR A 9 -45.67 47.30 -201.43
N GLY A 10 -45.92 48.60 -201.28
CA GLY A 10 -46.10 49.25 -199.98
C GLY A 10 -47.28 48.71 -199.17
N LEU A 11 -48.43 48.45 -199.82
CA LEU A 11 -49.62 47.96 -199.10
C LEU A 11 -49.47 46.49 -198.64
N SER A 12 -48.79 45.64 -199.41
CA SER A 12 -48.54 44.24 -198.97
C SER A 12 -47.60 44.18 -197.77
N SER A 13 -46.61 45.08 -197.71
CA SER A 13 -45.72 45.21 -196.56
C SER A 13 -46.48 45.66 -195.29
N ALA A 14 -47.47 46.54 -195.44
CA ALA A 14 -48.30 46.98 -194.31
C ALA A 14 -49.17 45.84 -193.75
N THR A 15 -49.84 45.05 -194.60
CA THR A 15 -50.67 43.92 -194.13
C THR A 15 -49.83 42.83 -193.47
N SER A 16 -48.65 42.55 -194.02
CA SER A 16 -47.70 41.59 -193.43
C SER A 16 -47.22 42.08 -192.07
N GLY A 17 -46.93 43.39 -191.95
CA GLY A 17 -46.56 44.02 -190.68
C GLY A 17 -47.67 43.94 -189.61
N ILE A 18 -48.93 44.15 -189.99
CA ILE A 18 -50.08 44.03 -189.07
C ILE A 18 -50.28 42.58 -188.61
N SER A 19 -50.12 41.60 -189.50
CA SER A 19 -50.22 40.19 -189.11
C SER A 19 -49.08 39.79 -188.16
N SER A 20 -47.84 40.26 -188.41
CA SER A 20 -46.71 40.08 -187.49
C SER A 20 -46.93 40.77 -186.15
N LEU A 21 -47.62 41.92 -186.14
CA LEU A 21 -47.97 42.62 -184.91
C LEU A 21 -49.03 41.84 -184.11
N SER A 22 -50.03 41.26 -184.78
CA SER A 22 -51.06 40.43 -184.12
C SER A 22 -50.46 39.17 -183.52
N THR A 23 -49.60 38.46 -184.27
CA THR A 23 -48.92 37.29 -183.70
C THR A 23 -47.98 37.70 -182.57
N GLY A 24 -47.23 38.80 -182.72
CA GLY A 24 -46.41 39.37 -181.66
C GLY A 24 -47.22 39.71 -180.40
N LEU A 25 -48.41 40.29 -180.56
CA LEU A 25 -49.29 40.63 -179.45
C LEU A 25 -49.88 39.39 -178.78
N SER A 26 -50.36 38.40 -179.53
CA SER A 26 -50.85 37.13 -178.95
C SER A 26 -49.75 36.38 -178.22
N THR A 27 -48.51 36.42 -178.73
CA THR A 27 -47.36 35.83 -178.04
C THR A 27 -47.07 36.59 -176.74
N THR A 28 -47.17 37.93 -176.77
CA THR A 28 -47.03 38.79 -175.59
C THR A 28 -48.10 38.47 -174.54
N ASP A 29 -49.35 38.31 -174.96
CA ASP A 29 -50.48 38.03 -174.06
C ASP A 29 -50.38 36.63 -173.44
N SER A 30 -49.95 35.64 -174.24
CA SER A 30 -49.67 34.28 -173.77
C SER A 30 -48.51 34.24 -172.75
N ASN A 31 -47.45 35.00 -173.02
CA ASN A 31 -46.32 35.17 -172.11
C ASN A 31 -46.75 35.87 -170.83
N LEU A 32 -47.61 36.89 -170.92
CA LEU A 32 -48.15 37.62 -169.76
C LEU A 32 -49.06 36.72 -168.91
N ALA A 33 -49.92 35.92 -169.52
CA ALA A 33 -50.77 34.96 -168.81
C ALA A 33 -49.92 33.87 -168.11
N SER A 34 -48.88 33.38 -168.78
CA SER A 34 -47.94 32.40 -168.22
C SER A 34 -47.13 33.00 -167.07
N LEU A 35 -46.68 34.26 -167.22
CA LEU A 35 -46.00 35.01 -166.18
C LEU A 35 -46.93 35.24 -164.98
N SER A 36 -48.16 35.72 -165.20
CA SER A 36 -49.16 35.93 -164.14
C SER A 36 -49.45 34.64 -163.39
N THR A 37 -49.63 33.53 -164.11
CA THR A 37 -49.86 32.22 -163.49
C THR A 37 -48.64 31.80 -162.68
N SER A 38 -47.43 31.90 -163.24
CA SER A 38 -46.17 31.57 -162.55
C SER A 38 -45.90 32.45 -161.33
N THR A 39 -46.23 33.74 -161.42
CA THR A 39 -46.13 34.69 -160.31
C THR A 39 -47.16 34.36 -159.23
N SER A 40 -48.40 34.03 -159.60
CA SER A 40 -49.44 33.65 -158.63
C SER A 40 -49.14 32.33 -157.92
N THR A 41 -48.65 31.32 -158.64
CA THR A 41 -48.27 30.04 -158.07
C THR A 41 -47.02 30.19 -157.22
N GLY A 42 -46.00 30.92 -157.71
CA GLY A 42 -44.79 31.25 -156.96
C GLY A 42 -45.07 32.04 -155.68
N LEU A 43 -45.99 33.01 -155.74
CA LEU A 43 -46.43 33.75 -154.56
C LEU A 43 -47.22 32.85 -153.61
N SER A 44 -48.09 31.97 -154.12
CA SER A 44 -48.85 31.03 -153.28
C SER A 44 -47.93 30.02 -152.58
N THR A 45 -46.90 29.47 -153.25
CA THR A 45 -45.91 28.60 -152.59
C THR A 45 -45.09 29.38 -151.57
N ALA A 46 -44.71 30.63 -151.86
CA ALA A 46 -44.03 31.49 -150.89
C ALA A 46 -44.92 31.75 -149.66
N THR A 47 -46.20 32.08 -149.84
CA THR A 47 -47.17 32.28 -148.75
C THR A 47 -47.35 31.01 -147.91
N SER A 48 -47.48 29.84 -148.54
CA SER A 48 -47.55 28.54 -147.85
C SER A 48 -46.26 28.19 -147.11
N GLY A 49 -45.10 28.55 -147.68
CA GLY A 49 -43.79 28.41 -147.03
C GLY A 49 -43.65 29.28 -145.79
N ILE A 50 -44.08 30.55 -145.88
CA ILE A 50 -44.14 31.48 -144.75
C ILE A 50 -45.12 30.99 -143.67
N GLY A 51 -46.30 30.47 -144.08
CA GLY A 51 -47.27 29.88 -143.17
C GLY A 51 -46.69 28.68 -142.40
N SER A 52 -46.05 27.75 -143.11
CA SER A 52 -45.35 26.59 -142.51
C SER A 52 -44.24 27.03 -141.55
N LEU A 53 -43.46 28.04 -141.94
CA LEU A 53 -42.40 28.59 -141.10
C LEU A 53 -42.95 29.28 -139.84
N SER A 54 -44.07 30.00 -139.95
CA SER A 54 -44.77 30.62 -138.82
C SER A 54 -45.30 29.56 -137.84
N THR A 55 -45.88 28.48 -138.35
CA THR A 55 -46.32 27.36 -137.50
C THR A 55 -45.12 26.66 -136.85
N GLY A 56 -44.04 26.43 -137.59
CA GLY A 56 -42.81 25.81 -137.06
C GLY A 56 -42.15 26.68 -135.98
N LEU A 57 -42.11 28.00 -136.19
CA LEU A 57 -41.61 28.95 -135.21
C LEU A 57 -42.52 29.00 -133.97
N SER A 58 -43.85 28.96 -134.14
CA SER A 58 -44.80 28.92 -133.03
C SER A 58 -44.64 27.65 -132.19
N THR A 59 -44.49 26.48 -132.83
CA THR A 59 -44.20 25.23 -132.11
C THR A 59 -42.86 25.27 -131.40
N THR A 60 -41.84 25.90 -132.02
CA THR A 60 -40.53 26.09 -131.39
C THR A 60 -40.66 26.99 -130.16
N ASN A 61 -41.43 28.07 -130.24
CA ASN A 61 -41.68 28.97 -129.11
C ASN A 61 -42.43 28.25 -127.98
N SER A 62 -43.50 27.51 -128.29
CA SER A 62 -44.25 26.75 -127.27
C SER A 62 -43.42 25.66 -126.60
N ASN A 63 -42.56 24.98 -127.36
CA ASN A 63 -41.61 24.01 -126.81
C ASN A 63 -40.57 24.68 -125.90
N LEU A 64 -40.07 25.86 -126.31
CA LEU A 64 -39.15 26.65 -125.50
C LEU A 64 -39.81 27.16 -124.20
N ASP A 65 -41.05 27.63 -124.26
CA ASP A 65 -41.84 28.07 -123.11
C ASP A 65 -42.09 26.91 -122.14
N SER A 66 -42.43 25.73 -122.67
CA SER A 66 -42.66 24.51 -121.89
C SER A 66 -41.36 24.02 -121.23
N LEU A 67 -40.24 24.07 -121.96
CA LEU A 67 -38.92 23.72 -121.44
C LEU A 67 -38.47 24.71 -120.35
N SER A 68 -38.66 26.01 -120.57
CA SER A 68 -38.37 27.07 -119.60
C SER A 68 -39.19 26.87 -118.32
N THR A 69 -40.50 26.63 -118.46
CA THR A 69 -41.39 26.35 -117.33
C THR A 69 -40.96 25.10 -116.59
N SER A 70 -40.75 23.98 -117.29
CA SER A 70 -40.34 22.71 -116.67
C SER A 70 -38.98 22.80 -115.99
N THR A 71 -38.04 23.54 -116.58
CA THR A 71 -36.71 23.78 -116.00
C THR A 71 -36.84 24.65 -114.74
N SER A 72 -37.66 25.70 -114.78
CA SER A 72 -37.87 26.60 -113.64
C SER A 72 -38.57 25.92 -112.46
N THR A 73 -39.56 25.06 -112.71
CA THR A 73 -40.29 24.30 -111.68
C THR A 73 -39.44 23.17 -111.12
N GLY A 74 -38.71 22.46 -111.98
CA GLY A 74 -37.73 21.45 -111.59
C GLY A 74 -36.63 22.06 -110.70
N LEU A 75 -36.07 23.20 -111.12
CA LEU A 75 -35.09 23.94 -110.34
C LEU A 75 -35.66 24.44 -109.01
N SER A 76 -36.87 25.01 -108.99
CA SER A 76 -37.52 25.49 -107.76
C SER A 76 -37.81 24.37 -106.76
N THR A 77 -38.21 23.19 -107.25
CA THR A 77 -38.43 22.00 -106.41
C THR A 77 -37.10 21.50 -105.85
N ALA A 78 -36.05 21.44 -106.67
CA ALA A 78 -34.71 21.09 -106.22
C ALA A 78 -34.19 22.09 -105.17
N THR A 79 -34.35 23.40 -105.39
CA THR A 79 -33.99 24.45 -104.43
C THR A 79 -34.75 24.28 -103.11
N SER A 80 -36.05 23.96 -103.15
CA SER A 80 -36.87 23.72 -101.95
C SER A 80 -36.45 22.45 -101.20
N GLY A 81 -36.11 21.38 -101.92
CA GLY A 81 -35.58 20.14 -101.35
C GLY A 81 -34.22 20.36 -100.69
N ILE A 82 -33.32 21.11 -101.33
CA ILE A 82 -32.03 21.53 -100.77
C ILE A 82 -32.24 22.40 -99.52
N GLY A 83 -33.20 23.33 -99.54
CA GLY A 83 -33.56 24.15 -98.38
C GLY A 83 -34.05 23.30 -97.20
N SER A 84 -34.95 22.34 -97.45
CA SER A 84 -35.46 21.42 -96.43
C SER A 84 -34.34 20.56 -95.85
N LEU A 85 -33.47 20.00 -96.71
CA LEU A 85 -32.32 19.21 -96.28
C LEU A 85 -31.34 20.06 -95.47
N SER A 86 -31.12 21.33 -95.84
CA SER A 86 -30.30 22.27 -95.08
C SER A 86 -30.88 22.51 -93.68
N THR A 87 -32.19 22.77 -93.57
CA THR A 87 -32.84 22.93 -92.26
C THR A 87 -32.79 21.65 -91.42
N GLY A 88 -33.04 20.48 -92.02
CA GLY A 88 -32.93 19.18 -91.35
C GLY A 88 -31.52 18.89 -90.85
N LEU A 89 -30.50 19.21 -91.66
CA LEU A 89 -29.10 19.10 -91.27
C LEU A 89 -28.76 20.08 -90.13
N SER A 90 -29.26 21.32 -90.16
CA SER A 90 -29.10 22.27 -89.06
C SER A 90 -29.75 21.79 -87.76
N THR A 91 -30.95 21.18 -87.81
CA THR A 91 -31.59 20.59 -86.62
C THR A 91 -30.80 19.39 -86.08
N THR A 92 -30.28 18.53 -86.96
CA THR A 92 -29.40 17.42 -86.57
C THR A 92 -28.13 17.94 -85.90
N ASN A 93 -27.50 18.96 -86.47
CA ASN A 93 -26.29 19.57 -85.91
C ASN A 93 -26.54 20.21 -84.54
N THR A 94 -27.68 20.90 -84.36
CA THR A 94 -28.04 21.52 -83.06
C THR A 94 -28.38 20.49 -81.99
N ASN A 95 -29.09 19.41 -82.35
CA ASN A 95 -29.36 18.30 -81.43
C ASN A 95 -28.07 17.56 -81.03
N LEU A 96 -27.16 17.33 -81.99
CA LEU A 96 -25.86 16.72 -81.72
C LEU A 96 -24.99 17.61 -80.82
N ALA A 97 -24.97 18.92 -81.06
CA ALA A 97 -24.27 19.87 -80.20
C ALA A 97 -24.85 19.90 -78.78
N SER A 98 -26.18 19.84 -78.65
CA SER A 98 -26.86 19.79 -77.35
C SER A 98 -26.54 18.50 -76.60
N LEU A 99 -26.62 17.34 -77.27
CA LEU A 99 -26.28 16.04 -76.68
C LEU A 99 -24.81 15.98 -76.26
N SER A 100 -23.89 16.52 -77.08
CA SER A 100 -22.47 16.63 -76.74
C SER A 100 -22.26 17.47 -75.49
N THR A 101 -22.96 18.60 -75.39
CA THR A 101 -22.92 19.50 -74.21
C THR A 101 -23.51 18.83 -72.97
N SER A 102 -24.67 18.16 -73.06
CA SER A 102 -25.27 17.45 -71.94
C SER A 102 -24.43 16.26 -71.47
N THR A 103 -23.80 15.55 -72.40
CA THR A 103 -22.93 14.41 -72.07
C THR A 103 -21.64 14.89 -71.42
N SER A 104 -21.01 15.96 -71.93
CA SER A 104 -19.78 16.51 -71.36
C SER A 104 -20.01 17.09 -69.97
N THR A 105 -21.11 17.82 -69.76
CA THR A 105 -21.51 18.34 -68.45
C THR A 105 -21.85 17.22 -67.47
N GLY A 106 -22.65 16.23 -67.88
CA GLY A 106 -22.97 15.07 -67.04
C GLY A 106 -21.72 14.27 -66.64
N LEU A 107 -20.80 14.01 -67.58
CA LEU A 107 -19.53 13.34 -67.31
C LEU A 107 -18.64 14.17 -66.37
N SER A 108 -18.61 15.49 -66.53
CA SER A 108 -17.87 16.39 -65.64
C SER A 108 -18.42 16.36 -64.20
N THR A 109 -19.75 16.36 -64.03
CA THR A 109 -20.38 16.23 -62.71
C THR A 109 -20.04 14.88 -62.07
N VAL A 110 -20.13 13.77 -62.81
CA VAL A 110 -19.73 12.44 -62.29
C VAL A 110 -18.26 12.41 -61.91
N ALA A 111 -17.37 12.94 -62.74
CA ALA A 111 -15.94 13.03 -62.45
C ALA A 111 -15.67 13.84 -61.16
N SER A 112 -16.39 14.94 -60.97
CA SER A 112 -16.31 15.73 -59.73
C SER A 112 -16.81 14.97 -58.50
N GLY A 113 -17.94 14.25 -58.60
CA GLY A 113 -18.48 13.44 -57.51
C GLY A 113 -17.57 12.27 -57.13
N VAL A 114 -16.97 11.59 -58.11
CA VAL A 114 -15.94 10.57 -57.89
C VAL A 114 -14.70 11.18 -57.23
N GLY A 115 -14.29 12.39 -57.64
CA GLY A 115 -13.19 13.12 -56.99
C GLY A 115 -13.48 13.47 -55.53
N SER A 116 -14.69 13.96 -55.22
CA SER A 116 -15.13 14.21 -53.83
C SER A 116 -15.21 12.94 -52.99
N LEU A 117 -15.67 11.83 -53.58
CA LEU A 117 -15.71 10.54 -52.91
C LEU A 117 -14.31 10.00 -52.64
N SER A 118 -13.38 10.11 -53.61
CA SER A 118 -12.00 9.64 -53.44
C SER A 118 -11.27 10.42 -52.36
N THR A 119 -11.46 11.74 -52.31
CA THR A 119 -10.92 12.60 -51.25
C THR A 119 -11.53 12.25 -49.90
N GLY A 120 -12.86 12.10 -49.79
CA GLY A 120 -13.53 11.67 -48.54
C GLY A 120 -13.08 10.29 -48.05
N LEU A 121 -12.92 9.32 -48.95
CA LEU A 121 -12.40 8.00 -48.64
C LEU A 121 -10.94 8.07 -48.16
N SER A 122 -10.12 8.90 -48.80
CA SER A 122 -8.72 9.09 -48.40
C SER A 122 -8.61 9.67 -46.99
N THR A 123 -9.42 10.68 -46.66
CA THR A 123 -9.50 11.23 -45.30
C THR A 123 -9.95 10.17 -44.28
N THR A 124 -10.93 9.33 -44.64
CA THR A 124 -11.39 8.24 -43.77
C THR A 124 -10.28 7.23 -43.50
N ASN A 125 -9.52 6.83 -44.52
CA ASN A 125 -8.39 5.92 -44.37
C ASN A 125 -7.28 6.48 -43.46
N LEU A 126 -7.01 7.79 -43.56
CA LEU A 126 -6.06 8.46 -42.67
C LEU A 126 -6.52 8.41 -41.21
N ASN A 127 -7.81 8.70 -40.94
CA ASN A 127 -8.36 8.65 -39.59
C ASN A 127 -8.34 7.23 -39.00
N VAL A 128 -8.66 6.20 -39.78
CA VAL A 128 -8.57 4.79 -39.35
C VAL A 128 -7.13 4.41 -39.02
N SER A 129 -6.16 4.88 -39.82
CA SER A 129 -4.74 4.65 -39.56
C SER A 129 -4.31 5.30 -38.24
N SER A 130 -4.71 6.54 -37.98
CA SER A 130 -4.42 7.23 -36.70
C SER A 130 -5.06 6.53 -35.49
N LEU A 131 -6.29 6.02 -35.64
CA LEU A 131 -6.96 5.23 -34.60
C LEU A 131 -6.21 3.92 -34.34
N SER A 132 -5.80 3.21 -35.40
CA SER A 132 -5.01 1.99 -35.29
C SER A 132 -3.70 2.23 -34.52
N THR A 133 -2.98 3.32 -34.81
CA THR A 133 -1.79 3.71 -34.04
C THR A 133 -2.14 3.96 -32.57
N SER A 134 -3.24 4.66 -32.29
CA SER A 134 -3.67 4.96 -30.92
C SER A 134 -4.02 3.71 -30.12
N VAL A 135 -4.76 2.75 -30.72
CA VAL A 135 -5.10 1.46 -30.09
C VAL A 135 -3.86 0.61 -29.85
N ASN A 136 -2.94 0.56 -30.81
CA ASN A 136 -1.67 -0.16 -30.63
C ASN A 136 -0.85 0.43 -29.48
N ASN A 137 -0.82 1.76 -29.33
CA ASN A 137 -0.17 2.39 -28.19
C ASN A 137 -0.85 2.01 -26.87
N ILE A 138 -2.19 2.03 -26.80
CA ILE A 138 -2.92 1.61 -25.58
C ILE A 138 -2.56 0.17 -25.18
N TYR A 139 -2.54 -0.76 -26.13
CA TYR A 139 -2.26 -2.17 -25.86
C TYR A 139 -0.80 -2.41 -25.45
N ASN A 140 0.17 -1.76 -26.11
CA ASN A 140 1.58 -2.08 -25.94
C ASN A 140 2.32 -1.16 -24.95
N THR A 141 1.86 0.08 -24.75
CA THR A 141 2.54 1.08 -23.91
C THR A 141 1.64 1.69 -22.84
N GLY A 142 0.34 1.37 -22.85
CA GLY A 142 -0.63 1.82 -21.86
C GLY A 142 -1.21 3.20 -22.14
N THR A 143 -1.97 3.72 -21.18
CA THR A 143 -2.54 5.08 -21.18
C THR A 143 -1.80 5.96 -20.18
N LYS A 144 -2.03 7.28 -20.20
CA LYS A 144 -1.27 8.30 -19.42
C LYS A 144 -0.97 7.94 -17.95
N TYR A 145 -1.84 7.19 -17.28
CA TYR A 145 -1.69 6.82 -15.87
C TYR A 145 -1.62 5.32 -15.63
N PHE A 146 -1.77 4.50 -16.67
CA PHE A 146 -1.79 3.04 -16.58
C PHE A 146 -0.76 2.47 -17.54
N HIS A 147 0.41 2.14 -17.01
CA HIS A 147 1.53 1.57 -17.76
C HIS A 147 1.94 0.23 -17.14
N ALA A 148 2.05 -0.80 -17.98
CA ALA A 148 2.67 -2.06 -17.61
C ALA A 148 3.94 -2.23 -18.46
N ASN A 149 5.07 -2.46 -17.81
CA ASN A 149 6.32 -2.79 -18.49
C ASN A 149 6.57 -4.28 -18.36
N SER A 150 6.03 -5.06 -19.29
CA SER A 150 6.16 -6.52 -19.28
C SER A 150 5.98 -7.14 -20.65
N THR A 151 6.56 -8.33 -20.83
CA THR A 151 6.41 -9.17 -22.04
C THR A 151 5.78 -10.53 -21.73
N VAL A 152 5.44 -10.80 -20.48
CA VAL A 152 4.81 -12.08 -20.07
C VAL A 152 3.28 -12.00 -20.19
N ALA A 153 2.61 -13.12 -19.90
CA ALA A 153 1.16 -13.23 -19.98
C ALA A 153 0.41 -12.11 -19.21
N ASP A 154 -0.76 -11.77 -19.74
CA ASP A 154 -1.64 -10.71 -19.23
C ASP A 154 -2.23 -11.07 -17.85
N ALA A 155 -2.92 -10.11 -17.24
CA ALA A 155 -3.71 -10.29 -16.04
C ALA A 155 -4.95 -11.17 -16.30
N ASP A 156 -5.36 -11.97 -15.32
CA ASP A 156 -6.56 -12.80 -15.35
C ASP A 156 -7.52 -12.39 -14.21
N ALA A 157 -8.55 -11.63 -14.55
CA ALA A 157 -9.64 -11.27 -13.64
C ALA A 157 -10.88 -12.16 -13.94
N SER A 158 -10.85 -13.40 -13.44
CA SER A 158 -11.88 -14.41 -13.72
C SER A 158 -13.01 -14.46 -12.69
N GLY A 159 -12.83 -13.88 -11.50
CA GLY A 159 -13.90 -13.77 -10.49
C GLY A 159 -14.93 -12.70 -10.84
N GLN A 160 -16.16 -12.83 -10.34
CA GLN A 160 -17.20 -11.80 -10.54
C GLN A 160 -16.74 -10.47 -9.92
N GLU A 161 -16.86 -9.36 -10.64
CA GLU A 161 -16.44 -8.02 -10.16
C GLU A 161 -14.97 -7.93 -9.71
N ALA A 162 -14.12 -8.85 -10.18
CA ALA A 162 -12.70 -8.88 -9.82
C ALA A 162 -11.87 -7.86 -10.61
N VAL A 163 -10.72 -7.47 -10.05
CA VAL A 163 -9.75 -6.58 -10.70
C VAL A 163 -8.36 -7.21 -10.62
N ALA A 164 -7.76 -7.47 -11.78
CA ALA A 164 -6.38 -7.95 -11.89
C ALA A 164 -5.53 -6.90 -12.63
N ILE A 165 -4.41 -6.50 -12.05
CA ILE A 165 -3.51 -5.46 -12.58
C ILE A 165 -2.07 -5.98 -12.59
N GLY A 166 -1.49 -6.06 -13.78
CA GLY A 166 -0.09 -6.44 -13.98
C GLY A 166 0.09 -7.88 -14.46
N PRO A 167 1.30 -8.22 -14.91
CA PRO A 167 1.57 -9.48 -15.60
C PRO A 167 1.32 -10.69 -14.69
N GLN A 168 0.67 -11.72 -15.23
CA GLN A 168 0.36 -12.97 -14.50
C GLN A 168 -0.40 -12.77 -13.18
N SER A 169 -0.99 -11.58 -12.96
CA SER A 169 -1.84 -11.35 -11.79
C SER A 169 -3.16 -12.12 -11.98
N VAL A 170 -3.64 -12.76 -10.93
CA VAL A 170 -4.84 -13.61 -10.96
C VAL A 170 -5.79 -13.17 -9.86
N ALA A 171 -6.93 -12.62 -10.24
CA ALA A 171 -8.05 -12.28 -9.37
C ALA A 171 -9.22 -13.21 -9.71
N SER A 172 -9.22 -14.41 -9.12
CA SER A 172 -10.18 -15.49 -9.45
C SER A 172 -11.29 -15.67 -8.42
N GLY A 173 -11.21 -15.01 -7.27
CA GLY A 173 -12.32 -14.95 -6.31
C GLY A 173 -13.31 -13.84 -6.67
N ASP A 174 -14.57 -13.98 -6.25
CA ASP A 174 -15.57 -12.92 -6.46
C ASP A 174 -15.20 -11.67 -5.64
N ASN A 175 -15.41 -10.48 -6.17
CA ASN A 175 -15.03 -9.20 -5.57
C ASN A 175 -13.54 -9.09 -5.19
N SER A 176 -12.66 -9.86 -5.84
CA SER A 176 -11.23 -9.91 -5.50
C SER A 176 -10.39 -8.84 -6.20
N PHE A 177 -9.25 -8.51 -5.62
CA PHE A 177 -8.29 -7.54 -6.16
C PHE A 177 -6.87 -8.11 -6.16
N ALA A 178 -6.27 -8.28 -7.33
CA ALA A 178 -4.88 -8.70 -7.49
C ALA A 178 -4.07 -7.62 -8.23
N ALA A 179 -2.98 -7.13 -7.64
CA ALA A 179 -2.13 -6.13 -8.27
C ALA A 179 -0.63 -6.42 -8.08
N GLY A 180 0.09 -6.59 -9.18
CA GLY A 180 1.52 -6.88 -9.20
C GLY A 180 1.85 -8.19 -9.94
N ASN A 181 3.12 -8.34 -10.33
CA ASN A 181 3.57 -9.51 -11.09
C ASN A 181 3.35 -10.80 -10.29
N GLY A 182 2.50 -11.69 -10.81
CA GLY A 182 2.17 -12.96 -10.17
C GLY A 182 1.36 -12.86 -8.88
N ALA A 183 0.74 -11.70 -8.57
CA ALA A 183 -0.16 -11.56 -7.43
C ALA A 183 -1.40 -12.44 -7.62
N LYS A 184 -1.86 -13.14 -6.57
CA LYS A 184 -2.97 -14.09 -6.64
C LYS A 184 -3.99 -13.85 -5.52
N ALA A 185 -5.14 -13.32 -5.88
CA ALA A 185 -6.31 -13.21 -5.02
C ALA A 185 -7.32 -14.28 -5.47
N THR A 186 -7.27 -15.47 -4.87
CA THR A 186 -7.96 -16.66 -5.40
C THR A 186 -9.25 -17.02 -4.66
N ALA A 187 -9.66 -16.22 -3.68
CA ALA A 187 -10.85 -16.44 -2.88
C ALA A 187 -11.68 -15.15 -2.79
N ASP A 188 -12.95 -15.28 -2.42
CA ASP A 188 -13.90 -14.17 -2.48
C ASP A 188 -13.52 -13.03 -1.52
N GLY A 189 -13.59 -11.79 -2.01
CA GLY A 189 -13.20 -10.58 -1.31
C GLY A 189 -11.71 -10.51 -0.96
N ALA A 190 -10.87 -11.36 -1.54
CA ALA A 190 -9.44 -11.39 -1.26
C ALA A 190 -8.70 -10.23 -1.96
N VAL A 191 -7.63 -9.75 -1.30
CA VAL A 191 -6.78 -8.65 -1.79
C VAL A 191 -5.33 -9.12 -1.79
N ALA A 192 -4.70 -9.18 -2.95
CA ALA A 192 -3.29 -9.54 -3.12
C ALA A 192 -2.53 -8.42 -3.83
N ILE A 193 -1.55 -7.79 -3.17
CA ILE A 193 -0.80 -6.66 -3.72
C ILE A 193 0.71 -6.90 -3.56
N GLY A 194 1.46 -6.90 -4.65
CA GLY A 194 2.91 -7.08 -4.68
C GLY A 194 3.37 -8.29 -5.48
N PHE A 195 4.69 -8.44 -5.67
CA PHE A 195 5.26 -9.55 -6.43
C PHE A 195 4.98 -10.89 -5.75
N GLY A 196 4.22 -11.78 -6.40
CA GLY A 196 3.90 -13.10 -5.87
C GLY A 196 3.10 -13.11 -4.56
N ALA A 197 2.41 -12.01 -4.22
CA ALA A 197 1.51 -11.97 -3.07
C ALA A 197 0.34 -12.94 -3.28
N GLN A 198 -0.08 -13.66 -2.23
CA GLN A 198 -1.07 -14.73 -2.31
C GLN A 198 -2.12 -14.58 -1.21
N ALA A 199 -3.32 -14.16 -1.57
CA ALA A 199 -4.48 -14.12 -0.70
C ALA A 199 -5.45 -15.23 -1.13
N THR A 200 -5.42 -16.36 -0.41
CA THR A 200 -6.06 -17.62 -0.85
C THR A 200 -7.24 -18.05 0.02
N GLY A 201 -7.54 -17.34 1.11
CA GLY A 201 -8.78 -17.52 1.88
C GLY A 201 -9.75 -16.35 1.71
N ALA A 202 -11.02 -16.58 2.00
CA ALA A 202 -12.06 -15.55 1.90
C ALA A 202 -11.70 -14.32 2.74
N ASN A 203 -11.91 -13.13 2.17
CA ASN A 203 -11.61 -11.82 2.76
C ASN A 203 -10.15 -11.65 3.22
N ALA A 204 -9.22 -12.46 2.69
CA ALA A 204 -7.82 -12.39 3.07
C ALA A 204 -7.14 -11.17 2.44
N ILE A 205 -6.16 -10.59 3.16
CA ILE A 205 -5.36 -9.46 2.69
C ILE A 205 -3.90 -9.87 2.71
N ALA A 206 -3.26 -9.97 1.54
CA ALA A 206 -1.83 -10.22 1.38
C ALA A 206 -1.18 -9.02 0.68
N ILE A 207 -0.38 -8.24 1.39
CA ILE A 207 0.29 -7.04 0.84
C ILE A 207 1.78 -7.14 1.08
N GLY A 208 2.56 -7.13 0.02
CA GLY A 208 4.02 -7.24 0.04
C GLY A 208 4.51 -8.42 -0.79
N THR A 209 5.79 -8.36 -1.17
CA THR A 209 6.42 -9.41 -1.97
C THR A 209 6.37 -10.76 -1.26
N GLY A 210 5.74 -11.76 -1.87
CA GLY A 210 5.62 -13.11 -1.31
C GLY A 210 4.75 -13.22 -0.05
N ALA A 211 3.97 -12.19 0.31
CA ALA A 211 3.03 -12.26 1.42
C ALA A 211 1.99 -13.37 1.19
N LEU A 212 1.64 -14.13 2.22
CA LEU A 212 0.68 -15.24 2.15
C LEU A 212 -0.38 -15.12 3.24
N ALA A 213 -1.63 -14.98 2.81
CA ALA A 213 -2.79 -14.87 3.70
C ALA A 213 -3.85 -15.95 3.39
N THR A 214 -4.14 -16.82 4.35
CA THR A 214 -5.17 -17.88 4.27
C THR A 214 -6.35 -17.58 5.22
N GLY A 215 -7.24 -16.66 4.80
CA GLY A 215 -8.39 -16.21 5.60
C GLY A 215 -7.95 -15.34 6.79
N SER A 216 -7.09 -14.37 6.50
CA SER A 216 -6.24 -13.66 7.48
C SER A 216 -5.68 -12.37 6.86
N GLN A 217 -4.81 -11.67 7.59
CA GLN A 217 -4.12 -10.48 7.09
C GLN A 217 -2.60 -10.65 7.21
N ALA A 218 -1.88 -10.55 6.08
CA ALA A 218 -0.43 -10.62 6.01
C ALA A 218 0.10 -9.39 5.25
N ILE A 219 0.79 -8.50 5.96
CA ILE A 219 1.30 -7.22 5.44
C ILE A 219 2.80 -7.13 5.71
N GLY A 220 3.61 -7.13 4.67
CA GLY A 220 5.07 -7.16 4.71
C GLY A 220 5.64 -8.22 3.78
N VAL A 221 6.92 -8.08 3.43
CA VAL A 221 7.64 -9.04 2.58
C VAL A 221 7.70 -10.40 3.26
N ASN A 222 7.28 -11.46 2.56
CA ASN A 222 7.21 -12.84 3.07
C ASN A 222 6.44 -12.97 4.39
N SER A 223 5.53 -12.05 4.70
CA SER A 223 4.64 -12.17 5.86
C SER A 223 3.65 -13.31 5.65
N ARG A 224 3.29 -14.00 6.73
CA ARG A 224 2.43 -15.20 6.69
C ARG A 224 1.40 -15.15 7.79
N ALA A 225 0.13 -15.31 7.44
CA ALA A 225 -0.94 -15.42 8.40
C ALA A 225 -2.01 -16.37 7.89
N GLY A 226 -2.62 -17.15 8.79
CA GLY A 226 -3.75 -18.02 8.47
C GLY A 226 -4.74 -18.12 9.62
N GLY A 227 -5.90 -18.71 9.35
CA GLY A 227 -6.90 -19.04 10.38
C GLY A 227 -7.35 -17.83 11.21
N GLY A 228 -7.58 -16.67 10.57
CA GLY A 228 -7.96 -15.42 11.22
C GLY A 228 -6.82 -14.65 11.88
N GLY A 229 -5.56 -15.00 11.63
CA GLY A 229 -4.40 -14.30 12.18
C GLY A 229 -4.06 -12.97 11.49
N VAL A 230 -3.14 -12.22 12.10
CA VAL A 230 -2.61 -10.95 11.59
C VAL A 230 -1.09 -10.97 11.67
N ALA A 231 -0.41 -10.85 10.54
CA ALA A 231 1.04 -10.67 10.44
C ALA A 231 1.36 -9.29 9.84
N LEU A 232 2.05 -8.44 10.60
CA LEU A 232 2.45 -7.10 10.19
C LEU A 232 3.96 -6.93 10.37
N GLY A 233 4.69 -6.79 9.26
CA GLY A 233 6.14 -6.67 9.19
C GLY A 233 6.75 -7.74 8.29
N ASP A 234 7.93 -7.45 7.75
CA ASP A 234 8.63 -8.41 6.89
C ASP A 234 9.01 -9.66 7.70
N ASN A 235 8.81 -10.83 7.09
CA ASN A 235 9.00 -12.14 7.71
C ASN A 235 8.16 -12.39 8.98
N ALA A 236 7.17 -11.54 9.30
CA ALA A 236 6.23 -11.81 10.38
C ALA A 236 5.41 -13.07 10.06
N ASP A 237 5.29 -13.98 11.01
CA ASP A 237 4.60 -15.26 10.86
C ASP A 237 3.59 -15.44 12.01
N ALA A 238 2.32 -15.14 11.72
CA ALA A 238 1.22 -15.36 12.63
C ALA A 238 0.74 -16.82 12.65
N GLY A 239 1.41 -17.72 11.92
CA GLY A 239 1.07 -19.13 11.82
C GLY A 239 -0.14 -19.40 10.89
N GLY A 240 -0.55 -20.67 10.81
CA GLY A 240 -1.81 -21.05 10.14
C GLY A 240 -1.74 -21.19 8.61
N THR A 241 -0.57 -21.03 7.99
CA THR A 241 -0.37 -21.20 6.54
C THR A 241 0.53 -22.40 6.24
N PRO A 242 0.45 -23.00 5.03
CA PRO A 242 1.34 -24.06 4.55
C PRO A 242 2.84 -23.76 4.65
N LEU A 243 3.22 -22.47 4.70
CA LEU A 243 4.62 -22.05 4.78
C LEU A 243 5.01 -21.60 6.19
N SER A 244 4.08 -21.48 7.12
CA SER A 244 4.36 -20.99 8.48
C SER A 244 5.25 -21.96 9.28
N GLN A 245 6.04 -21.43 10.21
CA GLN A 245 6.79 -22.28 11.16
C GLN A 245 5.84 -23.12 12.01
N ALA A 246 4.67 -22.56 12.35
CA ALA A 246 3.59 -23.25 13.05
C ALA A 246 2.32 -23.28 12.19
N GLN A 247 2.04 -24.46 11.64
CA GLN A 247 1.00 -24.68 10.64
C GLN A 247 -0.43 -24.70 11.22
N ASN A 248 -0.57 -25.14 12.47
CA ASN A 248 -1.87 -25.32 13.14
C ASN A 248 -2.14 -24.20 14.16
N VAL A 249 -1.90 -22.96 13.75
CA VAL A 249 -2.17 -21.77 14.56
C VAL A 249 -3.37 -21.04 13.98
N SER A 250 -4.32 -20.69 14.84
CA SER A 250 -5.45 -19.83 14.51
C SER A 250 -5.44 -18.59 15.40
N LYS A 251 -5.89 -17.45 14.86
CA LYS A 251 -5.97 -16.16 15.57
C LYS A 251 -4.63 -15.69 16.16
N GLY A 252 -3.50 -16.04 15.52
CA GLY A 252 -2.20 -15.51 15.92
C GLY A 252 -2.04 -14.05 15.52
N THR A 253 -1.35 -13.25 16.33
CA THR A 253 -1.01 -11.86 16.01
C THR A 253 0.51 -11.66 16.07
N ALA A 254 1.16 -11.49 14.93
CA ALA A 254 2.59 -11.22 14.83
C ALA A 254 2.82 -9.78 14.32
N ILE A 255 3.42 -8.92 15.13
CA ILE A 255 3.70 -7.52 14.77
C ILE A 255 5.18 -7.26 14.96
N GLY A 256 5.89 -7.00 13.87
CA GLY A 256 7.33 -6.70 13.84
C GLY A 256 8.10 -7.63 12.91
N PHE A 257 9.28 -7.17 12.46
CA PHE A 257 10.17 -7.94 11.59
C PHE A 257 10.51 -9.30 12.22
N GLY A 258 10.16 -10.39 11.54
CA GLY A 258 10.43 -11.75 12.02
C GLY A 258 9.73 -12.13 13.32
N ALA A 259 8.64 -11.45 13.70
CA ALA A 259 7.83 -11.87 14.85
C ALA A 259 7.09 -13.17 14.53
N VAL A 260 7.04 -14.13 15.46
CA VAL A 260 6.50 -15.48 15.22
C VAL A 260 5.51 -15.89 16.29
N VAL A 261 4.35 -16.38 15.88
CA VAL A 261 3.36 -17.01 16.77
C VAL A 261 3.37 -18.52 16.55
N GLN A 262 3.56 -19.28 17.63
CA GLN A 262 3.62 -20.74 17.58
C GLN A 262 2.42 -21.42 18.25
N GLN A 263 1.57 -20.64 18.92
CA GLN A 263 0.40 -21.13 19.66
C GLN A 263 -0.84 -20.34 19.25
N SER A 264 -1.97 -21.02 19.06
CA SER A 264 -3.24 -20.39 18.71
C SER A 264 -3.64 -19.32 19.74
N GLY A 265 -4.07 -18.14 19.25
CA GLY A 265 -4.39 -16.97 20.06
C GLY A 265 -3.18 -16.20 20.63
N GLY A 266 -1.95 -16.61 20.31
CA GLY A 266 -0.74 -15.95 20.80
C GLY A 266 -0.48 -14.60 20.12
N VAL A 267 0.21 -13.71 20.82
CA VAL A 267 0.58 -12.38 20.31
C VAL A 267 2.10 -12.20 20.41
N ALA A 268 2.80 -12.03 19.30
CA ALA A 268 4.22 -11.68 19.27
C ALA A 268 4.36 -10.20 18.89
N LEU A 269 4.92 -9.38 19.79
CA LEU A 269 4.99 -7.92 19.64
C LEU A 269 6.45 -7.43 19.68
N GLY A 270 6.90 -6.91 18.54
CA GLY A 270 8.26 -6.41 18.32
C GLY A 270 9.11 -7.40 17.52
N SER A 271 10.15 -6.88 16.87
CA SER A 271 11.03 -7.68 16.01
C SER A 271 11.61 -8.90 16.73
N GLY A 272 11.57 -10.07 16.08
CA GLY A 272 12.12 -11.32 16.60
C GLY A 272 11.39 -11.88 17.84
N SER A 273 10.26 -11.31 18.25
CA SER A 273 9.49 -11.84 19.37
C SER A 273 8.83 -13.16 19.00
N VAL A 274 8.78 -14.10 19.94
CA VAL A 274 8.22 -15.43 19.73
C VAL A 274 7.17 -15.73 20.79
N ALA A 275 5.92 -15.92 20.36
CA ALA A 275 4.81 -16.33 21.23
C ALA A 275 4.65 -17.85 21.19
N SER A 276 5.40 -18.54 22.06
CA SER A 276 5.46 -20.01 22.11
C SER A 276 4.79 -20.66 23.33
N ARG A 277 4.36 -19.86 24.32
CA ARG A 277 3.70 -20.37 25.53
C ARG A 277 2.19 -20.56 25.30
N PRO A 278 1.64 -21.78 25.49
CA PRO A 278 0.23 -22.06 25.30
C PRO A 278 -0.62 -21.49 26.46
N ALA A 279 -1.94 -21.63 26.34
CA ALA A 279 -2.87 -21.43 27.46
C ALA A 279 -2.67 -22.49 28.56
N GLY A 280 -3.22 -22.24 29.74
CA GLY A 280 -3.20 -23.17 30.88
C GLY A 280 -1.87 -23.22 31.63
N VAL A 281 -0.94 -22.30 31.34
CA VAL A 281 0.33 -22.21 32.06
C VAL A 281 0.08 -21.60 33.42
N SER A 282 0.36 -22.37 34.48
CA SER A 282 0.23 -21.93 35.87
C SER A 282 1.26 -20.85 36.21
N GLY A 283 0.83 -19.87 37.01
CA GLY A 283 1.72 -18.90 37.63
C GLY A 283 2.66 -19.55 38.65
N TYR A 284 3.73 -18.83 39.00
CA TYR A 284 4.63 -19.22 40.08
C TYR A 284 3.93 -19.10 41.43
N VAL A 285 3.91 -20.18 42.22
CA VAL A 285 3.38 -20.21 43.59
C VAL A 285 4.55 -20.42 44.56
N PRO A 286 4.83 -19.47 45.46
CA PRO A 286 5.85 -19.65 46.50
C PRO A 286 5.53 -20.85 47.40
N GLY A 287 6.56 -21.59 47.85
CA GLY A 287 6.37 -22.80 48.67
C GLY A 287 5.71 -22.57 50.02
N ASN A 288 5.69 -21.33 50.52
CA ASN A 288 5.04 -20.92 51.77
C ASN A 288 3.72 -20.15 51.55
N ALA A 289 3.16 -20.18 50.34
CA ALA A 289 1.89 -19.52 50.05
C ALA A 289 0.75 -20.14 50.87
N THR A 290 -0.14 -19.30 51.37
CA THR A 290 -1.39 -19.73 52.01
C THR A 290 -2.37 -20.30 50.96
N ALA A 291 -3.38 -21.05 51.41
CA ALA A 291 -4.40 -21.60 50.52
C ALA A 291 -5.11 -20.51 49.70
N ASP A 292 -5.42 -19.37 50.34
CA ASP A 292 -6.07 -18.24 49.67
C ASP A 292 -5.17 -17.61 48.60
N GLN A 293 -3.86 -17.46 48.87
CA GLN A 293 -2.89 -16.96 47.90
C GLN A 293 -2.73 -17.92 46.72
N GLN A 294 -2.68 -19.22 46.99
CA GLN A 294 -2.62 -20.23 45.93
C GLN A 294 -3.89 -20.21 45.07
N ALA A 295 -5.07 -20.04 45.68
CA ALA A 295 -6.33 -19.91 44.96
C ALA A 295 -6.37 -18.64 44.09
N ALA A 296 -5.90 -17.49 44.59
CA ALA A 296 -5.82 -16.24 43.84
C ALA A 296 -4.89 -16.36 42.62
N ILE A 297 -3.73 -17.01 42.77
CA ILE A 297 -2.80 -17.27 41.65
C ILE A 297 -3.43 -18.26 40.65
N ALA A 298 -4.08 -19.32 41.14
CA ALA A 298 -4.75 -20.28 40.28
C ALA A 298 -5.88 -19.65 39.46
N ALA A 299 -6.63 -18.70 40.05
CA ALA A 299 -7.72 -17.98 39.40
C ALA A 299 -7.27 -17.13 38.20
N THR A 300 -5.99 -16.75 38.12
CA THR A 300 -5.42 -15.97 37.01
C THR A 300 -4.62 -16.81 36.02
N THR A 301 -4.75 -18.14 36.08
CA THR A 301 -4.13 -19.06 35.10
C THR A 301 -4.52 -18.65 33.68
N SER A 302 -3.53 -18.58 32.78
CA SER A 302 -3.73 -18.15 31.40
C SER A 302 -4.83 -18.93 30.68
N THR A 303 -5.78 -18.22 30.06
CA THR A 303 -6.86 -18.82 29.26
C THR A 303 -6.58 -18.83 27.76
N GLN A 304 -5.58 -18.05 27.33
CA GLN A 304 -5.09 -17.96 25.96
C GLN A 304 -3.56 -18.06 25.94
N ALA A 305 -2.98 -18.26 24.75
CA ALA A 305 -1.54 -18.23 24.57
C ALA A 305 -0.95 -16.85 24.90
N ALA A 306 0.34 -16.82 25.21
CA ALA A 306 0.97 -15.62 25.76
C ALA A 306 1.06 -14.45 24.76
N VAL A 307 1.04 -13.25 25.32
CA VAL A 307 1.61 -12.06 24.69
C VAL A 307 3.11 -12.07 24.97
N SER A 308 3.93 -12.18 23.93
CA SER A 308 5.38 -12.18 23.99
C SER A 308 5.95 -10.88 23.42
N VAL A 309 6.84 -10.25 24.18
CA VAL A 309 7.56 -9.03 23.78
C VAL A 309 9.04 -9.31 23.46
N GLY A 310 9.43 -10.58 23.33
CA GLY A 310 10.80 -11.00 23.08
C GLY A 310 10.91 -12.50 22.81
N ASP A 311 12.11 -13.04 22.96
CA ASP A 311 12.38 -14.47 22.87
C ASP A 311 13.56 -14.84 23.78
N ALA A 312 13.26 -15.55 24.87
CA ALA A 312 14.26 -15.98 25.82
C ALA A 312 15.26 -16.99 25.20
N ASN A 313 14.82 -17.79 24.23
CA ASN A 313 15.69 -18.76 23.55
C ASN A 313 16.78 -18.06 22.73
N SER A 314 16.48 -16.86 22.24
CA SER A 314 17.40 -16.00 21.49
C SER A 314 18.01 -14.87 22.33
N ASN A 315 17.86 -14.91 23.67
CA ASN A 315 18.29 -13.85 24.60
C ASN A 315 17.77 -12.44 24.26
N GLN A 316 16.58 -12.35 23.66
CA GLN A 316 15.94 -11.08 23.34
C GLN A 316 14.89 -10.74 24.38
N PHE A 317 15.15 -9.68 25.16
CA PHE A 317 14.26 -9.20 26.20
C PHE A 317 13.92 -7.73 25.95
N ARG A 318 12.69 -7.35 26.28
CA ARG A 318 12.23 -5.96 26.25
C ARG A 318 11.68 -5.56 27.59
N GLN A 319 12.03 -4.35 28.02
CA GLN A 319 11.32 -3.71 29.11
C GLN A 319 9.95 -3.27 28.63
N ILE A 320 8.94 -3.39 29.50
CA ILE A 320 7.64 -2.78 29.33
C ILE A 320 7.63 -1.51 30.19
N THR A 321 7.62 -0.34 29.56
CA THR A 321 7.71 0.96 30.24
C THR A 321 6.35 1.66 30.28
N GLY A 322 6.20 2.66 31.16
CA GLY A 322 4.92 3.38 31.31
C GLY A 322 3.81 2.57 31.99
N VAL A 323 4.16 1.51 32.73
CA VAL A 323 3.19 0.63 33.43
C VAL A 323 2.71 1.30 34.72
N ALA A 324 1.42 1.63 34.78
CA ALA A 324 0.76 2.12 35.98
C ALA A 324 0.74 1.07 37.11
N ALA A 325 0.47 1.49 38.35
CA ALA A 325 0.39 0.53 39.46
C ALA A 325 -0.85 -0.36 39.29
N GLY A 326 -0.67 -1.68 39.39
CA GLY A 326 -1.76 -2.65 39.32
C GLY A 326 -2.68 -2.57 40.54
N SER A 327 -3.95 -2.89 40.33
CA SER A 327 -5.03 -2.80 41.33
C SER A 327 -5.74 -4.13 41.57
N ALA A 328 -5.99 -4.92 40.53
CA ALA A 328 -6.55 -6.26 40.60
C ALA A 328 -5.46 -7.33 40.56
N ASP A 329 -5.80 -8.57 40.95
CA ASP A 329 -4.86 -9.71 40.99
C ASP A 329 -4.26 -10.05 39.62
N SER A 330 -4.93 -9.70 38.53
CA SER A 330 -4.48 -9.93 37.15
C SER A 330 -3.72 -8.75 36.54
N ASP A 331 -3.55 -7.64 37.26
CA ASP A 331 -2.84 -6.47 36.74
C ASP A 331 -1.32 -6.68 36.81
N ALA A 332 -0.59 -6.14 35.83
CA ALA A 332 0.86 -6.13 35.88
C ALA A 332 1.35 -5.27 37.07
N THR A 333 2.28 -5.83 37.86
CA THR A 333 2.94 -5.09 38.95
C THR A 333 4.10 -4.27 38.41
N ASN A 334 4.17 -2.99 38.73
CA ASN A 334 5.31 -2.15 38.34
C ASN A 334 6.45 -2.17 39.39
N VAL A 335 7.61 -1.61 39.03
CA VAL A 335 8.80 -1.59 39.90
C VAL A 335 8.56 -0.79 41.19
N ALA A 336 7.67 0.21 41.19
CA ALA A 336 7.37 1.00 42.38
C ALA A 336 6.61 0.17 43.43
N GLN A 337 5.61 -0.62 43.02
CA GLN A 337 4.89 -1.54 43.90
C GLN A 337 5.81 -2.60 44.49
N LEU A 338 6.70 -3.18 43.68
CA LEU A 338 7.67 -4.17 44.14
C LEU A 338 8.64 -3.56 45.18
N LYS A 339 9.14 -2.35 44.94
CA LYS A 339 9.97 -1.61 45.91
C LYS A 339 9.21 -1.32 47.21
N ALA A 340 7.95 -0.89 47.11
CA ALA A 340 7.12 -0.63 48.28
C ALA A 340 6.88 -1.91 49.11
N ALA A 341 6.55 -3.03 48.46
CA ALA A 341 6.38 -4.33 49.11
C ALA A 341 7.68 -4.83 49.76
N SER A 342 8.81 -4.69 49.07
CA SER A 342 10.13 -5.04 49.61
C SER A 342 10.49 -4.17 50.81
N ASN A 343 10.21 -2.87 50.77
CA ASN A 343 10.46 -1.99 51.91
C ASN A 343 9.54 -2.30 53.10
N ALA A 344 8.28 -2.67 52.85
CA ALA A 344 7.35 -3.09 53.89
C ALA A 344 7.79 -4.39 54.58
N SER A 345 8.25 -5.39 53.82
CA SER A 345 8.78 -6.64 54.40
C SER A 345 10.04 -6.40 55.22
N LYS A 346 10.90 -5.47 54.78
CA LYS A 346 12.09 -5.02 55.50
C LYS A 346 11.76 -4.30 56.81
N ALA A 347 10.71 -3.49 56.86
CA ALA A 347 10.33 -2.73 58.05
C ALA A 347 9.75 -3.62 59.18
N GLY A 348 9.08 -4.72 58.83
CA GLY A 348 8.46 -5.64 59.79
C GLY A 348 9.37 -6.76 60.30
N SER A 349 10.57 -6.92 59.75
CA SER A 349 11.50 -8.01 60.09
C SER A 349 12.79 -7.48 60.72
N ILE A 350 13.34 -8.23 61.67
CA ILE A 350 14.71 -7.99 62.14
C ILE A 350 15.66 -8.46 61.04
N GLN A 351 16.48 -7.55 60.54
CA GLN A 351 17.41 -7.83 59.45
C GLN A 351 18.85 -7.72 59.91
N TYR A 352 19.69 -8.57 59.33
CA TYR A 352 21.14 -8.41 59.36
C TYR A 352 21.54 -7.12 58.63
N ALA A 353 22.67 -6.55 59.02
CA ALA A 353 23.23 -5.40 58.32
C ALA A 353 23.59 -5.78 56.87
N THR A 354 23.60 -4.80 55.97
CA THR A 354 23.99 -4.99 54.57
C THR A 354 25.38 -4.40 54.36
N ASN A 355 26.26 -5.17 53.71
CA ASN A 355 27.59 -4.71 53.30
C ASN A 355 27.48 -3.69 52.14
N PRO A 356 28.54 -2.90 51.85
CA PRO A 356 28.53 -1.94 50.74
C PRO A 356 28.29 -2.56 49.36
N ASP A 357 28.61 -3.83 49.18
CA ASP A 357 28.40 -4.60 47.95
C ASP A 357 26.97 -5.18 47.83
N GLY A 358 26.10 -4.94 48.82
CA GLY A 358 24.75 -5.46 48.87
C GLY A 358 24.62 -6.86 49.47
N SER A 359 25.72 -7.51 49.87
CA SER A 359 25.69 -8.81 50.55
C SER A 359 25.22 -8.68 52.01
N VAL A 360 24.72 -9.79 52.57
CA VAL A 360 24.22 -9.83 53.96
C VAL A 360 25.39 -10.00 54.94
N ASN A 361 25.45 -9.15 55.97
CA ASN A 361 26.43 -9.24 57.05
C ASN A 361 25.85 -9.96 58.27
N TYR A 362 26.10 -11.26 58.36
CA TYR A 362 25.65 -12.09 59.47
C TYR A 362 26.28 -11.75 60.83
N ASN A 363 27.33 -10.93 60.86
CA ASN A 363 28.01 -10.53 62.11
C ASN A 363 27.31 -9.35 62.81
N GLN A 364 26.32 -8.72 62.18
CA GLN A 364 25.65 -7.55 62.75
C GLN A 364 24.15 -7.59 62.50
N VAL A 365 23.38 -7.37 63.56
CA VAL A 365 21.95 -7.08 63.51
C VAL A 365 21.75 -5.67 64.06
N ASN A 366 21.22 -4.78 63.22
CA ASN A 366 20.90 -3.42 63.64
C ASN A 366 19.43 -3.38 64.06
N LEU A 367 19.20 -3.04 65.33
CA LEU A 367 17.86 -2.91 65.89
C LEU A 367 17.42 -1.44 65.90
N GLY A 368 16.10 -1.23 65.84
CA GLY A 368 15.49 0.09 65.87
C GLY A 368 15.28 0.67 64.47
N ASN A 369 14.74 1.88 64.41
CA ASN A 369 14.38 2.60 63.19
C ASN A 369 15.47 3.59 62.73
N GLY A 370 16.72 3.37 63.12
CA GLY A 370 17.85 4.24 62.77
C GLY A 370 17.88 5.59 63.50
N VAL A 371 16.97 5.84 64.45
CA VAL A 371 17.09 6.98 65.38
C VAL A 371 17.72 6.56 66.71
N PRO A 372 18.40 7.48 67.43
CA PRO A 372 18.94 7.20 68.76
C PRO A 372 17.82 6.79 69.74
N GLY A 373 17.98 5.67 70.45
CA GLY A 373 16.97 5.19 71.40
C GLY A 373 17.00 3.68 71.69
N GLY A 374 17.71 2.89 70.88
CA GLY A 374 17.82 1.44 71.08
C GLY A 374 16.51 0.68 70.87
N THR A 375 16.53 -0.64 71.05
CA THR A 375 15.32 -1.49 70.98
C THR A 375 15.31 -2.45 72.15
N ARG A 376 14.19 -2.51 72.87
CA ARG A 376 14.03 -3.45 73.98
C ARG A 376 13.79 -4.85 73.42
N ILE A 377 14.69 -5.79 73.75
CA ILE A 377 14.51 -7.21 73.47
C ILE A 377 13.90 -7.85 74.71
N SER A 378 12.63 -8.23 74.65
CA SER A 378 11.91 -8.92 75.74
C SER A 378 11.88 -10.43 75.54
N ASN A 379 11.54 -11.18 76.59
CA ASN A 379 11.46 -12.65 76.58
C ASN A 379 12.79 -13.34 76.24
N VAL A 380 13.91 -12.73 76.63
CA VAL A 380 15.24 -13.35 76.53
C VAL A 380 15.40 -14.35 77.68
N ALA A 381 15.49 -15.63 77.35
CA ALA A 381 15.79 -16.68 78.32
C ALA A 381 17.17 -16.47 78.97
N PRO A 382 17.43 -17.00 80.18
CA PRO A 382 18.77 -16.94 80.76
C PRO A 382 19.78 -17.63 79.83
N GLY A 383 20.88 -16.94 79.49
CA GLY A 383 21.95 -17.50 78.66
C GLY A 383 22.65 -18.67 79.36
N ILE A 384 22.96 -19.73 78.59
CA ILE A 384 23.58 -20.96 79.09
C ILE A 384 24.97 -21.16 78.44
N GLN A 385 25.07 -20.87 77.14
CA GLN A 385 26.31 -21.02 76.37
C GLN A 385 27.12 -19.71 76.31
N PRO A 386 28.44 -19.77 76.04
CA PRO A 386 29.30 -18.58 75.98
C PRO A 386 28.92 -17.50 74.95
N GLY A 387 28.05 -17.81 73.98
CA GLY A 387 27.56 -16.87 72.97
C GLY A 387 26.14 -16.37 73.19
N ASP A 388 25.47 -16.81 74.25
CA ASP A 388 24.08 -16.44 74.52
C ASP A 388 23.98 -15.01 75.08
N ALA A 389 22.88 -14.34 74.78
CA ALA A 389 22.58 -13.05 75.39
C ALA A 389 22.24 -13.20 76.88
N VAL A 390 22.76 -12.29 77.70
CA VAL A 390 22.46 -12.23 79.14
C VAL A 390 21.15 -11.47 79.36
N ASN A 391 20.24 -12.01 80.15
CA ASN A 391 19.01 -11.30 80.52
C ASN A 391 19.16 -10.52 81.84
N VAL A 392 18.20 -9.62 82.11
CA VAL A 392 18.22 -8.78 83.32
C VAL A 392 18.12 -9.62 84.61
N GLY A 393 17.49 -10.80 84.55
CA GLY A 393 17.42 -11.72 85.70
C GLY A 393 18.82 -12.21 86.12
N GLN A 394 19.64 -12.62 85.15
CA GLN A 394 21.03 -13.01 85.38
C GLN A 394 21.89 -11.83 85.87
N LEU A 395 21.71 -10.63 85.29
CA LEU A 395 22.42 -9.44 85.75
C LEU A 395 22.05 -9.08 87.20
N ASN A 396 20.78 -9.17 87.56
CA ASN A 396 20.31 -8.93 88.93
C ASN A 396 20.88 -9.95 89.91
N GLN A 397 21.03 -11.23 89.51
CA GLN A 397 21.70 -12.24 90.33
C GLN A 397 23.17 -11.89 90.57
N VAL A 398 23.89 -11.48 89.53
CA VAL A 398 25.28 -11.00 89.67
C VAL A 398 25.33 -9.76 90.55
N GLN A 399 24.43 -8.78 90.36
CA GLN A 399 24.37 -7.58 91.20
C GLN A 399 24.12 -7.91 92.68
N SER A 400 23.26 -8.89 92.95
CA SER A 400 23.02 -9.38 94.31
C SER A 400 24.27 -10.05 94.89
N GLN A 401 24.96 -10.89 94.09
CA GLN A 401 26.21 -11.53 94.53
C GLN A 401 27.32 -10.49 94.79
N VAL A 402 27.46 -9.48 93.94
CA VAL A 402 28.42 -8.38 94.15
C VAL A 402 28.06 -7.55 95.37
N GLY A 403 26.78 -7.26 95.59
CA GLY A 403 26.30 -6.58 96.79
C GLY A 403 26.63 -7.39 98.06
N GLU A 404 26.50 -8.71 97.99
CA GLU A 404 26.84 -9.61 99.08
C GLU A 404 28.35 -9.69 99.33
N VAL A 405 29.16 -9.76 98.28
CA VAL A 405 30.63 -9.69 98.40
C VAL A 405 31.06 -8.35 98.99
N ALA A 406 30.46 -7.24 98.56
CA ALA A 406 30.73 -5.92 99.13
C ALA A 406 30.33 -5.86 100.61
N ARG A 407 29.17 -6.43 100.97
CA ARG A 407 28.72 -6.58 102.36
C ARG A 407 29.76 -7.33 103.20
N ILE A 408 30.24 -8.48 102.72
CA ILE A 408 31.24 -9.30 103.42
C ILE A 408 32.57 -8.55 103.54
N ALA A 409 33.05 -7.91 102.46
CA ALA A 409 34.31 -7.17 102.46
C ALA A 409 34.29 -5.95 103.40
N TYR A 410 33.20 -5.17 103.39
CA TYR A 410 33.04 -4.04 104.31
C TYR A 410 32.87 -4.49 105.75
N SER A 411 32.17 -5.60 105.98
CA SER A 411 32.08 -6.24 107.30
C SER A 411 33.45 -6.70 107.79
N GLY A 412 34.26 -7.32 106.93
CA GLY A 412 35.64 -7.71 107.23
C GLY A 412 36.54 -6.52 107.59
N SER A 413 36.38 -5.40 106.87
CA SER A 413 37.10 -4.17 107.15
C SER A 413 36.68 -3.55 108.50
N ALA A 414 35.37 -3.48 108.78
CA ALA A 414 34.85 -3.02 110.07
C ALA A 414 35.34 -3.89 111.23
N MET A 415 35.40 -5.21 111.04
CA MET A 415 35.96 -6.17 112.01
C MET A 415 37.44 -5.91 112.26
N ALA A 416 38.24 -5.68 111.22
CA ALA A 416 39.65 -5.33 111.37
C ALA A 416 39.85 -4.00 112.11
N PHE A 417 39.04 -2.97 111.82
CA PHE A 417 39.04 -1.71 112.58
C PHE A 417 38.63 -1.91 114.05
N ALA A 418 37.66 -2.77 114.32
CA ALA A 418 37.27 -3.11 115.68
C ALA A 418 38.43 -3.77 116.44
N MET A 419 39.15 -4.71 115.79
CA MET A 419 40.30 -5.41 116.38
C MET A 419 41.51 -4.50 116.60
N SER A 420 41.79 -3.58 115.67
CA SER A 420 42.90 -2.62 115.87
C SER A 420 42.56 -1.53 116.88
N GLY A 421 41.28 -1.17 116.99
CA GLY A 421 40.76 -0.22 117.96
C GLY A 421 40.59 -0.76 119.39
N THR A 422 40.91 -2.02 119.67
CA THR A 422 40.88 -2.54 121.04
C THR A 422 41.95 -1.85 121.88
N TYR A 423 41.52 -1.02 122.84
CA TYR A 423 42.44 -0.41 123.79
C TYR A 423 42.85 -1.46 124.83
N LEU A 424 44.14 -1.78 124.86
CA LEU A 424 44.72 -2.74 125.80
C LEU A 424 45.67 -1.97 126.72
N PRO A 425 45.46 -2.00 128.05
CA PRO A 425 46.39 -1.40 128.99
C PRO A 425 47.77 -2.04 128.91
N THR A 426 48.80 -1.29 129.29
CA THR A 426 50.17 -1.78 129.36
C THR A 426 50.27 -2.97 130.32
N LEU A 427 50.85 -4.08 129.88
CA LEU A 427 50.96 -5.33 130.64
C LEU A 427 52.31 -5.44 131.36
N TYR A 428 52.30 -5.91 132.60
CA TYR A 428 53.47 -6.34 133.36
C TYR A 428 53.67 -7.87 133.30
N PRO A 429 54.85 -8.41 133.66
CA PRO A 429 55.14 -9.84 133.54
C PRO A 429 54.13 -10.71 134.30
N GLY A 430 53.58 -11.72 133.63
CA GLY A 430 52.54 -12.63 134.14
C GLY A 430 51.10 -12.12 133.99
N GLU A 431 50.88 -10.88 133.53
CA GLU A 431 49.55 -10.31 133.39
C GLU A 431 48.82 -10.74 132.10
N LYS A 432 47.49 -10.74 132.19
CA LYS A 432 46.55 -11.00 131.09
C LYS A 432 45.56 -9.86 131.01
N THR A 433 45.18 -9.46 129.81
CA THR A 433 44.20 -8.41 129.58
C THR A 433 43.24 -8.79 128.47
N VAL A 434 42.07 -8.17 128.51
CA VAL A 434 41.06 -8.21 127.46
C VAL A 434 40.68 -6.79 127.08
N GLY A 435 40.62 -6.52 125.79
CA GLY A 435 40.19 -5.25 125.21
C GLY A 435 38.94 -5.46 124.39
N VAL A 436 38.00 -4.52 124.50
CA VAL A 436 36.83 -4.44 123.62
C VAL A 436 37.04 -3.30 122.65
N GLY A 437 36.73 -3.54 121.38
CA GLY A 437 36.94 -2.58 120.30
C GLY A 437 35.70 -2.52 119.44
N LEU A 438 35.36 -1.30 119.00
CA LEU A 438 34.25 -1.04 118.11
C LEU A 438 34.81 -0.49 116.81
N GLY A 439 34.40 -1.09 115.69
CA GLY A 439 34.82 -0.69 114.35
C GLY A 439 33.61 -0.36 113.51
N SER A 440 33.70 0.70 112.71
CA SER A 440 32.65 1.06 111.76
C SER A 440 33.28 1.44 110.42
N TYR A 441 32.75 0.90 109.32
CA TYR A 441 33.21 1.20 107.99
C TYR A 441 32.05 1.16 106.98
N LYS A 442 31.83 2.27 106.25
CA LYS A 442 30.80 2.39 105.20
C LYS A 442 29.39 1.93 105.65
N GLY A 443 29.03 2.17 106.91
CA GLY A 443 27.72 1.81 107.48
C GLY A 443 27.64 0.42 108.10
N TYR A 444 28.71 -0.38 108.03
CA TYR A 444 28.82 -1.66 108.73
C TYR A 444 29.56 -1.47 110.04
N SER A 445 29.03 -2.04 111.13
CA SER A 445 29.65 -1.99 112.46
C SER A 445 30.05 -3.37 112.94
N ALA A 446 31.16 -3.45 113.64
CA ALA A 446 31.71 -4.67 114.21
C ALA A 446 32.15 -4.44 115.65
N VAL A 447 32.10 -5.52 116.43
CA VAL A 447 32.65 -5.57 117.78
C VAL A 447 33.80 -6.57 117.78
N ALA A 448 34.89 -6.22 118.46
CA ALA A 448 36.03 -7.09 118.67
C ALA A 448 36.34 -7.25 120.17
N LEU A 449 36.82 -8.43 120.51
CA LEU A 449 37.34 -8.84 121.80
C LEU A 449 38.75 -9.36 121.59
N THR A 450 39.75 -8.65 122.11
CA THR A 450 41.16 -9.06 121.99
C THR A 450 41.70 -9.42 123.36
N PHE A 451 42.22 -10.62 123.48
CA PHE A 451 42.96 -11.09 124.65
C PHE A 451 44.44 -10.99 124.39
N LYS A 452 45.20 -10.54 125.38
CA LYS A 452 46.66 -10.50 125.33
C LYS A 452 47.24 -10.90 126.67
N ALA A 453 48.30 -11.70 126.65
CA ALA A 453 49.02 -12.13 127.83
C ALA A 453 50.53 -11.96 127.64
N LEU A 454 51.23 -11.65 128.72
CA LEU A 454 52.67 -11.54 128.76
C LEU A 454 53.24 -12.64 129.68
N SER A 455 54.27 -13.34 129.21
CA SER A 455 55.01 -14.35 129.97
C SER A 455 55.59 -13.77 131.26
N ASP A 456 55.78 -14.62 132.27
CA ASP A 456 56.26 -14.24 133.61
C ASP A 456 57.67 -13.60 133.58
N ASP A 457 58.45 -13.87 132.54
CA ASP A 457 59.76 -13.25 132.31
C ASP A 457 59.70 -11.92 131.53
N GLY A 458 58.51 -11.51 131.09
CA GLY A 458 58.27 -10.30 130.32
C GLY A 458 58.79 -10.33 128.87
N LYS A 459 59.34 -11.46 128.40
CA LYS A 459 60.00 -11.52 127.08
C LYS A 459 59.08 -11.98 125.96
N MET A 460 58.06 -12.78 126.26
CA MET A 460 57.14 -13.32 125.26
C MET A 460 55.72 -12.83 125.53
N SER A 461 55.07 -12.27 124.51
CA SER A 461 53.64 -11.92 124.54
C SER A 461 52.88 -12.74 123.51
N TRP A 462 51.69 -13.17 123.84
CA TRP A 462 50.76 -13.76 122.89
C TRP A 462 49.40 -13.09 123.01
N GLY A 463 48.67 -13.04 121.91
CA GLY A 463 47.34 -12.50 121.89
C GLY A 463 46.48 -13.18 120.86
N ALA A 464 45.18 -13.20 121.13
CA ALA A 464 44.17 -13.70 120.22
C ALA A 464 42.97 -12.77 120.27
N GLY A 465 42.39 -12.46 119.14
CA GLY A 465 41.19 -11.64 119.03
C GLY A 465 40.10 -12.36 118.28
N LEU A 466 38.87 -12.08 118.66
CA LEU A 466 37.65 -12.45 117.95
C LEU A 466 36.91 -11.16 117.59
N SER A 467 36.39 -11.07 116.39
CA SER A 467 35.55 -9.97 115.94
C SER A 467 34.35 -10.48 115.18
N THR A 468 33.25 -9.74 115.27
CA THR A 468 32.02 -10.10 114.57
C THR A 468 31.21 -8.86 114.20
N THR A 469 30.46 -8.98 113.10
CA THR A 469 29.39 -8.05 112.70
C THR A 469 27.99 -8.58 113.00
N GLY A 470 27.88 -9.74 113.65
CA GLY A 470 26.64 -10.46 113.92
C GLY A 470 26.26 -11.50 112.86
N LYS A 471 26.67 -11.31 111.59
CA LYS A 471 26.52 -12.32 110.52
C LYS A 471 27.83 -13.00 110.14
N GLU A 472 28.90 -12.21 110.04
CA GLU A 472 30.26 -12.70 109.77
C GLU A 472 31.10 -12.61 111.05
N TRP A 473 32.13 -13.45 111.15
CA TRP A 473 33.08 -13.46 112.26
C TRP A 473 34.51 -13.65 111.73
N GLY A 474 35.49 -13.15 112.48
CA GLY A 474 36.90 -13.26 112.15
C GLY A 474 37.73 -13.41 113.42
N ILE A 475 38.78 -14.23 113.34
CA ILE A 475 39.74 -14.44 114.43
C ILE A 475 41.13 -14.01 114.00
N ASN A 476 41.92 -13.51 114.95
CA ASN A 476 43.36 -13.38 114.77
C ASN A 476 44.09 -13.97 115.98
N ALA A 477 45.33 -14.38 115.76
CA ALA A 477 46.23 -14.77 116.83
C ALA A 477 47.64 -14.32 116.44
N GLY A 478 48.41 -13.87 117.41
CA GLY A 478 49.76 -13.38 117.20
C GLY A 478 50.63 -13.63 118.42
N ILE A 479 51.91 -13.82 118.18
CA ILE A 479 52.94 -13.96 119.21
C ILE A 479 54.04 -12.94 118.91
N GLY A 480 54.55 -12.30 119.95
CA GLY A 480 55.62 -11.32 119.85
C GLY A 480 56.66 -11.61 120.91
N TRP A 481 57.93 -11.66 120.50
CA TRP A 481 59.06 -11.90 121.37
C TRP A 481 59.96 -10.68 121.40
N LYS A 482 60.37 -10.26 122.60
CA LYS A 482 61.29 -9.15 122.83
C LYS A 482 62.62 -9.69 123.35
N TRP A 483 63.70 -9.32 122.68
CA TRP A 483 65.08 -9.53 123.12
C TRP A 483 65.80 -8.19 123.26
N LYS A 484 66.98 -8.19 123.89
CA LYS A 484 67.84 -7.01 124.02
C LYS A 484 68.89 -6.95 122.93
#